data_AF-S7NH31-F1
#
_entry.id   AF-S7NH31-F1
#
_cell.length_a   1.000
_cell.length_b   1.000
_cell.length_c   1.000
_cell.angle_alpha   90.00
_cell.angle_beta   90.00
_cell.angle_gamma   90.00
#
_symmetry.space_group_name_H-M   'P 1'
#
loop_
_entity.id
_entity.type
_entity.pdbx_description
1 polymer ?
#
loop_
_entity_poly.entity_id
_entity_poly.type
_entity_poly.pdbx_seq_one_letter_code
_entity_poly.pdbx_strand_id
1 'polypeptide(L)'
;MRYEVYQLARKYSLGFCQLFLDCPLETCVQRNGQRPGALPAETIRLMRGKMEEPNPEKNAWEHNSLTVRSPACSAAASPELTGLLLAALENPVTCVEDNAEQKETDRIICSTNTLHQADQTLRRIVSETMKEAKDARVRPPDLKLLAAALNQLRAELLQDLRLGHKAPLCSRALGVPDVVALFHDEKDSLVQKYFPKQH
;
A
#
# COMPACT_ATOMS: atom_id res chain seq x y z
N MET A 1 18.01 -8.92 9.85
CA MET A 1 18.21 -8.17 11.11
C MET A 1 18.56 -6.70 10.91
N ARG A 2 19.72 -6.31 10.33
CA ARG A 2 20.11 -4.88 10.22
C ARG A 2 19.05 -4.00 9.54
N TYR A 3 18.50 -4.48 8.42
CA TYR A 3 17.46 -3.76 7.69
C TYR A 3 16.15 -3.58 8.48
N GLU A 4 15.77 -4.55 9.32
CA GLU A 4 14.55 -4.47 10.14
C GLU A 4 14.67 -3.36 11.19
N VAL A 5 15.86 -3.20 11.79
CA VAL A 5 16.14 -2.10 12.72
C VAL A 5 16.15 -0.76 11.99
N TYR A 6 16.72 -0.70 10.79
CA TYR A 6 16.64 0.50 9.94
C TYR A 6 15.18 0.87 9.61
N GLN A 7 14.34 -0.11 9.24
CA GLN A 7 12.92 0.12 8.98
C GLN A 7 12.17 0.62 10.24
N LEU A 8 12.55 0.14 11.42
CA LEU A 8 12.00 0.63 12.67
C LEU A 8 12.38 2.09 12.93
N ALA A 9 13.65 2.46 12.71
CA ALA A 9 14.10 3.84 12.82
C ALA A 9 13.37 4.74 11.82
N ARG A 10 13.25 4.29 10.57
CA ARG A 10 12.49 4.97 9.52
C ARG A 10 11.03 5.19 9.91
N LYS A 11 10.35 4.17 10.43
CA LYS A 11 8.93 4.23 10.84
C LYS A 11 8.66 5.33 11.87
N TYR A 12 9.60 5.56 12.78
CA TYR A 12 9.46 6.52 13.87
C TYR A 12 10.29 7.80 13.66
N SER A 13 10.83 8.00 12.46
CA SER A 13 11.69 9.15 12.13
C SER A 13 12.85 9.33 13.13
N LEU A 14 13.56 8.25 13.42
CA LEU A 14 14.67 8.21 14.37
C LEU A 14 16.03 8.23 13.66
N GLY A 15 17.03 8.72 14.38
CA GLY A 15 18.43 8.56 13.99
C GLY A 15 18.85 7.10 13.91
N PHE A 16 19.62 6.75 12.89
CA PHE A 16 20.14 5.40 12.69
C PHE A 16 21.60 5.42 12.24
N CYS A 17 22.42 4.62 12.90
CA CYS A 17 23.78 4.30 12.49
C CYS A 17 24.14 2.88 12.90
N GLN A 18 25.20 2.34 12.30
CA GLN A 18 25.67 0.98 12.53
C GLN A 18 27.15 1.00 12.91
N LEU A 19 27.49 0.20 13.92
CA LEU A 19 28.89 -0.04 14.30
C LEU A 19 29.23 -1.49 14.00
N PHE A 20 30.23 -1.69 13.16
CA PHE A 20 30.79 -2.99 12.89
C PHE A 20 32.07 -3.18 13.69
N LEU A 21 32.02 -4.03 14.71
CA LEU A 21 33.17 -4.33 15.56
C LEU A 21 33.99 -5.44 14.93
N ASP A 22 35.02 -5.08 14.19
CA ASP A 22 35.90 -6.04 13.53
C ASP A 22 37.02 -6.48 14.49
N CYS A 23 37.13 -7.80 14.66
CA CYS A 23 38.12 -8.41 15.54
C CYS A 23 38.71 -9.64 14.86
N PRO A 24 40.05 -9.81 14.90
CA PRO A 24 40.69 -10.99 14.33
C PRO A 24 40.10 -12.29 14.88
N LEU A 25 39.89 -13.28 14.01
CA LEU A 25 39.27 -14.56 14.36
C LEU A 25 39.97 -15.25 15.53
N GLU A 26 41.30 -15.28 15.52
CA GLU A 26 42.10 -15.89 16.59
C GLU A 26 41.88 -15.20 17.93
N THR A 27 41.78 -13.86 17.94
CA THR A 27 41.45 -13.09 19.14
C THR A 27 40.04 -13.40 19.63
N CYS A 28 39.06 -13.55 18.72
CA CYS A 28 37.69 -13.96 19.07
C CYS A 28 37.66 -15.35 19.72
N VAL A 29 38.38 -16.33 19.16
CA VAL A 29 38.47 -17.70 19.71
C VAL A 29 39.15 -17.69 21.08
N GLN A 30 40.27 -16.98 21.22
CA GLN A 30 40.99 -16.84 22.48
C GLN A 30 40.10 -16.22 23.57
N ARG A 31 39.45 -15.08 23.28
CA ARG A 31 38.56 -14.39 24.24
C ARG A 31 37.33 -15.20 24.57
N ASN A 32 36.77 -15.96 23.62
CA ASN A 32 35.64 -16.85 23.88
C ASN A 32 36.01 -17.96 24.86
N GLY A 33 37.21 -18.56 24.73
CA GLY A 33 37.68 -19.60 25.65
C GLY A 33 37.82 -19.16 27.11
N GLN A 34 37.92 -17.84 27.35
CA GLN A 34 38.00 -17.26 28.70
C GLN A 34 36.62 -16.99 29.33
N ARG A 35 35.52 -17.14 28.57
CA ARG A 35 34.17 -16.83 29.05
C ARG A 35 33.51 -18.05 29.70
N PRO A 36 32.71 -17.86 30.76
CA PRO A 36 31.79 -18.90 31.21
C PRO A 36 30.79 -19.21 30.08
N GLY A 37 30.62 -20.50 29.74
CA GLY A 37 29.75 -20.92 28.64
C GLY A 37 30.35 -20.67 27.24
N ALA A 38 31.67 -20.83 27.08
CA ALA A 38 32.36 -20.69 25.81
C ALA A 38 31.69 -21.54 24.70
N LEU A 39 31.50 -20.92 23.52
CA LEU A 39 31.05 -21.64 22.34
C LEU A 39 32.17 -22.52 21.77
N PRO A 40 31.85 -23.62 21.06
CA PRO A 40 32.86 -24.37 20.31
C PRO A 40 33.60 -23.46 19.33
N ALA A 41 34.92 -23.60 19.22
CA ALA A 41 35.74 -22.79 18.33
C ALA A 41 35.26 -22.86 16.87
N GLU A 42 34.84 -24.05 16.42
CA GLU A 42 34.30 -24.24 15.07
C GLU A 42 33.05 -23.41 14.80
N THR A 43 32.19 -23.20 15.81
CA THR A 43 31.02 -22.32 15.69
C THR A 43 31.45 -20.89 15.37
N ILE A 44 32.48 -20.38 16.04
CA ILE A 44 33.00 -19.03 15.78
C ILE A 44 33.61 -18.93 14.37
N ARG A 45 34.37 -19.94 13.94
CA ARG A 45 34.93 -19.97 12.58
C ARG A 45 33.83 -19.99 11.51
N LEU A 46 32.80 -20.80 11.71
CA LEU A 46 31.62 -20.85 10.84
C LEU A 46 30.89 -19.49 10.80
N MET A 47 30.71 -18.85 11.95
CA MET A 47 30.07 -17.54 12.04
C MET A 47 30.87 -16.47 11.29
N ARG A 48 32.21 -16.46 11.40
CA ARG A 48 33.05 -15.51 10.64
C ARG A 48 32.87 -15.67 9.14
N GLY A 49 32.77 -16.91 8.64
CA GLY A 49 32.55 -17.17 7.22
C GLY A 49 31.18 -16.76 6.69
N LYS A 50 30.18 -16.60 7.57
CA LYS A 50 28.81 -16.19 7.24
C LYS A 50 28.49 -14.74 7.61
N MET A 51 29.43 -14.03 8.24
CA MET A 51 29.21 -12.66 8.68
C MET A 51 29.15 -11.74 7.47
N GLU A 52 28.07 -10.96 7.38
CA GLU A 52 27.92 -9.94 6.35
C GLU A 52 28.30 -8.58 6.90
N GLU A 53 29.39 -7.99 6.41
CA GLU A 53 29.82 -6.65 6.78
C GLU A 53 28.84 -5.59 6.24
N PRO A 54 28.74 -4.39 6.85
CA PRO A 54 28.03 -3.25 6.25
C PRO A 54 28.62 -2.87 4.90
N ASN A 55 27.76 -2.70 3.90
CA ASN A 55 28.17 -2.36 2.55
C ASN A 55 27.28 -1.24 1.99
N PRO A 56 27.68 0.03 2.19
CA PRO A 56 26.95 1.20 1.68
C PRO A 56 26.78 1.23 0.16
N GLU A 57 27.71 0.64 -0.60
CA GLU A 57 27.63 0.60 -2.07
C GLU A 57 26.52 -0.34 -2.55
N LYS A 58 26.39 -1.50 -1.90
CA LYS A 58 25.31 -2.46 -2.18
C LYS A 58 23.98 -2.02 -1.58
N ASN A 59 24.04 -1.42 -0.40
CA ASN A 59 22.88 -1.06 0.41
C ASN A 59 23.00 0.41 0.84
N ALA A 60 22.41 1.32 0.06
CA ALA A 60 22.49 2.76 0.34
C ALA A 60 21.99 3.15 1.74
N TRP A 61 21.08 2.37 2.33
CA TRP A 61 20.58 2.58 3.70
C TRP A 61 21.63 2.30 4.80
N GLU A 62 22.76 1.67 4.47
CA GLU A 62 23.88 1.39 5.38
C GLU A 62 24.94 2.52 5.38
N HIS A 63 24.71 3.66 4.73
CA HIS A 63 25.68 4.75 4.62
C HIS A 63 26.22 5.28 5.96
N ASN A 64 25.41 5.26 7.02
CA ASN A 64 25.83 5.60 8.37
C ASN A 64 26.45 4.40 9.10
N SER A 65 27.47 3.78 8.52
CA SER A 65 28.20 2.65 9.11
C SER A 65 29.65 3.00 9.41
N LEU A 66 30.15 2.56 10.57
CA LEU A 66 31.56 2.69 10.95
C LEU A 66 32.12 1.34 11.40
N THR A 67 33.28 0.96 10.87
CA THR A 67 34.02 -0.23 11.30
C THR A 67 35.06 0.13 12.34
N VAL A 68 34.97 -0.48 13.52
CA VAL A 68 35.90 -0.31 14.63
C VAL A 68 36.73 -1.57 14.79
N ARG A 69 38.07 -1.47 14.63
CA ARG A 69 38.99 -2.62 14.70
C ARG A 69 39.57 -2.80 16.11
N SER A 70 39.60 -4.04 16.62
CA SER A 70 40.31 -4.40 17.86
C SER A 70 41.81 -4.65 17.59
N PRO A 71 42.78 -4.27 18.45
CA PRO A 71 42.67 -3.73 19.82
C PRO A 71 42.63 -2.19 19.91
N ALA A 72 42.34 -1.49 18.80
CA ALA A 72 42.48 -0.03 18.69
C ALA A 72 41.44 0.80 19.48
N CYS A 73 40.68 0.19 20.42
CA CYS A 73 39.98 0.95 21.43
C CYS A 73 40.99 1.46 22.46
N SER A 74 41.68 2.55 22.13
CA SER A 74 42.25 3.42 23.16
C SER A 74 41.11 3.86 24.09
N ALA A 75 41.40 4.10 25.38
CA ALA A 75 40.41 4.58 26.33
C ALA A 75 39.81 5.98 25.98
N ALA A 76 40.34 6.65 24.95
CA ALA A 76 39.84 7.92 24.46
C ALA A 76 38.63 7.75 23.51
N ALA A 77 37.66 8.65 23.62
CA ALA A 77 36.52 8.72 22.72
C ALA A 77 37.01 8.91 21.27
N SER A 78 36.64 8.00 20.36
CA SER A 78 36.93 8.16 18.93
C SER A 78 36.11 9.33 18.37
N PRO A 79 36.75 10.35 17.76
CA PRO A 79 36.05 11.46 17.15
C PRO A 79 35.15 11.01 15.99
N GLU A 80 35.53 9.95 15.28
CA GLU A 80 34.75 9.36 14.18
C GLU A 80 33.45 8.73 14.71
N LEU A 81 33.54 8.03 15.84
CA LEU A 81 32.37 7.45 16.51
C LEU A 81 31.42 8.56 17.00
N THR A 82 31.95 9.59 17.65
CA THR A 82 31.16 10.74 18.10
C THR A 82 30.50 11.44 16.90
N GLY A 83 31.26 11.65 15.82
CA GLY A 83 30.75 12.27 14.59
C GLY A 83 29.63 11.45 13.95
N LEU A 84 29.76 10.13 13.90
CA LEU A 84 28.70 9.24 13.39
C LEU A 84 27.42 9.36 14.22
N LEU A 85 27.54 9.34 15.56
CA LEU A 85 26.39 9.45 16.46
C LEU A 85 25.68 10.80 16.30
N LEU A 86 26.44 11.90 16.23
CA LEU A 86 25.88 13.23 16.00
C LEU A 86 25.19 13.30 14.63
N ALA A 87 25.85 12.83 13.56
CA ALA A 87 25.27 12.82 12.23
C ALA A 87 23.96 12.02 12.17
N ALA A 88 23.89 10.87 12.85
CA ALA A 88 22.67 10.08 12.93
C ALA A 88 21.54 10.79 13.70
N LEU A 89 21.87 11.53 14.77
CA LEU A 89 20.89 12.29 15.54
C LEU A 89 20.37 13.52 14.79
N GLU A 90 21.24 14.23 14.07
CA GLU A 90 20.91 15.41 13.27
C GLU A 90 20.14 15.06 12.00
N ASN A 91 20.34 13.85 11.47
CA ASN A 91 19.73 13.39 10.22
C ASN A 91 18.89 12.12 10.47
N PRO A 92 17.72 12.24 11.11
CA PRO A 92 16.83 11.11 11.33
C PRO A 92 16.40 10.50 10.00
N VAL A 93 16.25 9.17 9.99
CA VAL A 93 15.73 8.47 8.82
C VAL A 93 14.25 8.76 8.72
N THR A 94 13.85 9.66 7.84
CA THR A 94 12.45 10.05 7.71
C THR A 94 11.62 8.95 7.07
N CYS A 95 10.41 8.76 7.59
CA CYS A 95 9.36 8.06 6.87
C CYS A 95 8.94 8.93 5.68
N VAL A 96 9.72 8.91 4.59
CA VAL A 96 9.29 9.59 3.36
C VAL A 96 7.98 8.96 2.93
N GLU A 97 6.94 9.79 2.87
CA GLU A 97 5.62 9.53 2.32
C GLU A 97 5.67 9.30 0.79
N ASP A 98 6.74 8.68 0.26
CA ASP A 98 6.93 8.35 -1.17
C ASP A 98 5.87 7.36 -1.70
N ASN A 99 5.00 6.86 -0.83
CA ASN A 99 3.85 6.03 -1.16
C ASN A 99 2.51 6.67 -0.79
N ALA A 100 2.44 7.94 -0.39
CA ALA A 100 1.16 8.60 -0.16
C ALA A 100 0.65 9.27 -1.45
N GLU A 101 1.50 10.06 -2.11
CA GLU A 101 1.14 10.72 -3.36
C GLU A 101 0.96 9.72 -4.50
N GLN A 102 1.90 8.78 -4.70
CA GLN A 102 1.78 7.76 -5.77
C GLN A 102 0.61 6.79 -5.52
N LYS A 103 0.31 6.46 -4.26
CA LYS A 103 -0.82 5.58 -3.92
C LYS A 103 -2.14 6.31 -4.01
N GLU A 104 -2.20 7.61 -3.73
CA GLU A 104 -3.40 8.42 -3.94
C GLU A 104 -3.61 8.69 -5.43
N THR A 105 -2.57 8.95 -6.22
CA THR A 105 -2.71 9.05 -7.69
C THR A 105 -3.12 7.70 -8.30
N ASP A 106 -2.52 6.58 -7.89
CA ASP A 106 -2.92 5.25 -8.35
C ASP A 106 -4.35 4.90 -7.91
N ARG A 107 -4.77 5.29 -6.70
CA ARG A 107 -6.14 5.14 -6.21
C ARG A 107 -7.12 6.05 -6.97
N ILE A 108 -6.73 7.27 -7.32
CA ILE A 108 -7.52 8.19 -8.17
C ILE A 108 -7.63 7.62 -9.58
N ILE A 109 -6.56 7.05 -10.15
CA ILE A 109 -6.56 6.43 -11.48
C ILE A 109 -7.43 5.17 -11.50
N CYS A 110 -7.30 4.29 -10.50
CA CYS A 110 -8.14 3.09 -10.35
C CYS A 110 -9.62 3.45 -10.11
N SER A 111 -9.90 4.45 -9.28
CA SER A 111 -11.27 4.93 -9.05
C SER A 111 -11.87 5.61 -10.29
N THR A 112 -11.06 6.34 -11.06
CA THR A 112 -11.49 6.94 -12.34
C THR A 112 -11.80 5.87 -13.38
N ASN A 113 -10.99 4.79 -13.45
CA ASN A 113 -11.23 3.67 -14.35
C ASN A 113 -12.51 2.90 -13.98
N THR A 114 -12.70 2.60 -12.69
CA THR A 114 -13.91 1.89 -12.21
C THR A 114 -15.19 2.72 -12.39
N LEU A 115 -15.15 4.02 -12.10
CA LEU A 115 -16.27 4.94 -12.37
C LEU A 115 -16.61 5.02 -13.86
N HIS A 116 -15.59 5.07 -14.72
CA HIS A 116 -15.78 5.12 -16.15
C HIS A 116 -16.41 3.82 -16.68
N GLN A 117 -15.93 2.66 -16.22
CA GLN A 117 -16.50 1.35 -16.57
C GLN A 117 -17.95 1.19 -16.10
N ALA A 118 -18.26 1.64 -14.88
CA ALA A 118 -19.63 1.65 -14.38
C ALA A 118 -20.53 2.56 -15.24
N ASP A 119 -20.09 3.78 -15.54
CA ASP A 119 -20.85 4.72 -16.38
C ASP A 119 -21.13 4.17 -17.77
N GLN A 120 -20.13 3.57 -18.42
CA GLN A 120 -20.27 2.98 -19.74
C GLN A 120 -21.27 1.81 -19.74
N THR A 121 -21.21 0.96 -18.71
CA THR A 121 -22.13 -0.19 -18.56
C THR A 121 -23.56 0.28 -18.35
N LEU A 122 -23.78 1.24 -17.45
CA LEU A 122 -25.12 1.79 -17.18
C LEU A 122 -25.72 2.47 -18.43
N ARG A 123 -24.93 3.23 -19.20
CA ARG A 123 -25.39 3.83 -20.48
C ARG A 123 -25.85 2.77 -21.48
N ARG A 124 -25.12 1.65 -21.54
CA ARG A 124 -25.48 0.53 -22.42
C ARG A 124 -26.82 -0.06 -22.02
N ILE A 125 -27.01 -0.36 -20.73
CA ILE A 125 -28.28 -0.91 -20.21
C ILE A 125 -29.44 0.05 -20.46
N VAL A 126 -29.27 1.36 -20.23
CA VAL A 126 -30.29 2.38 -20.56
C VAL A 126 -30.66 2.33 -22.05
N SER A 127 -29.65 2.22 -22.93
CA SER A 127 -29.87 2.19 -24.38
C SER A 127 -30.60 0.93 -24.83
N GLU A 128 -30.25 -0.22 -24.26
CA GLU A 128 -30.93 -1.51 -24.50
C GLU A 128 -32.38 -1.45 -24.01
N THR A 129 -32.62 -0.94 -22.80
CA THR A 129 -33.97 -0.79 -22.22
C THR A 129 -34.85 0.14 -23.04
N MET A 130 -34.29 1.25 -23.53
CA MET A 130 -35.01 2.19 -24.39
C MET A 130 -35.31 1.61 -25.78
N LYS A 131 -34.49 0.67 -26.26
CA LYS A 131 -34.77 -0.09 -27.49
C LYS A 131 -35.92 -1.06 -27.27
N GLU A 132 -35.87 -1.84 -26.19
CA GLU A 132 -36.95 -2.77 -25.81
C GLU A 132 -38.30 -2.05 -25.61
N ALA A 133 -38.30 -0.89 -24.96
CA ALA A 133 -39.52 -0.10 -24.76
C ALA A 133 -40.11 0.44 -26.09
N LYS A 134 -39.25 0.77 -27.07
CA LYS A 134 -39.69 1.15 -28.42
C LYS A 134 -40.25 -0.04 -29.18
N ASP A 135 -39.60 -1.19 -29.09
CA ASP A 135 -40.05 -2.44 -29.72
C ASP A 135 -41.38 -2.93 -29.12
N ALA A 136 -41.58 -2.69 -27.81
CA ALA A 136 -42.84 -2.95 -27.08
C ALA A 136 -43.95 -1.91 -27.35
N ARG A 137 -43.74 -0.94 -28.25
CA ARG A 137 -44.70 0.11 -28.63
C ARG A 137 -45.20 0.97 -27.46
N VAL A 138 -44.36 1.24 -26.47
CA VAL A 138 -44.67 2.16 -25.37
C VAL A 138 -44.98 3.56 -25.93
N ARG A 139 -45.96 4.26 -25.36
CA ARG A 139 -46.40 5.56 -25.89
C ARG A 139 -45.26 6.58 -25.82
N PRO A 140 -45.14 7.51 -26.78
CA PRO A 140 -44.07 8.52 -26.79
C PRO A 140 -43.93 9.37 -25.51
N PRO A 141 -45.00 9.76 -24.79
CA PRO A 141 -44.88 10.46 -23.50
C PRO A 141 -44.28 9.57 -22.41
N ASP A 142 -44.69 8.30 -22.36
CA ASP A 142 -44.22 7.33 -21.37
C ASP A 142 -42.75 6.95 -21.63
N LEU A 143 -42.31 6.92 -22.89
CA LEU A 143 -40.90 6.77 -23.25
C LEU A 143 -40.03 7.91 -22.72
N LYS A 144 -40.53 9.16 -22.74
CA LYS A 144 -39.80 10.30 -22.20
C LYS A 144 -39.68 10.22 -20.68
N LEU A 145 -40.74 9.81 -19.99
CA LEU A 145 -40.75 9.61 -18.54
C LEU A 145 -39.82 8.47 -18.12
N LEU A 146 -39.85 7.35 -18.84
CA LEU A 146 -38.95 6.22 -18.62
C LEU A 146 -37.48 6.61 -18.83
N ALA A 147 -37.17 7.35 -19.90
CA ALA A 147 -35.82 7.83 -20.15
C ALA A 147 -35.32 8.77 -19.05
N ALA A 148 -36.19 9.65 -18.53
CA ALA A 148 -35.84 10.53 -17.42
C ALA A 148 -35.56 9.74 -16.13
N ALA A 149 -36.43 8.78 -15.79
CA ALA A 149 -36.27 7.94 -14.61
C ALA A 149 -34.99 7.08 -14.66
N LEU A 150 -34.68 6.47 -15.80
CA LEU A 150 -33.47 5.66 -15.98
C LEU A 150 -32.18 6.48 -15.88
N ASN A 151 -32.19 7.71 -16.43
CA ASN A 151 -31.04 8.60 -16.32
C ASN A 151 -30.86 9.17 -14.91
N GLN A 152 -31.96 9.40 -14.19
CA GLN A 152 -31.92 9.81 -12.80
C GLN A 152 -31.33 8.71 -11.91
N LEU A 153 -31.82 7.47 -12.04
CA LEU A 153 -31.29 6.31 -11.31
C LEU A 153 -29.80 6.10 -11.59
N ARG A 154 -29.38 6.22 -12.85
CA ARG A 154 -27.95 6.15 -13.22
C ARG A 154 -27.13 7.25 -12.54
N ALA A 155 -27.65 8.48 -12.47
CA ALA A 155 -26.94 9.60 -11.85
C ALA A 155 -26.77 9.39 -10.34
N GLU A 156 -27.80 8.89 -9.66
CA GLU A 156 -27.79 8.56 -8.23
C GLU A 156 -26.74 7.47 -7.93
N LEU A 157 -26.77 6.34 -8.65
CA LEU A 157 -25.80 5.25 -8.45
C LEU A 157 -24.35 5.65 -8.76
N LEU A 158 -24.12 6.51 -9.75
CA LEU A 158 -22.78 7.03 -10.04
C LEU A 158 -22.30 8.03 -8.98
N GLN A 159 -23.22 8.78 -8.37
CA GLN A 159 -22.90 9.65 -7.25
C GLN A 159 -22.52 8.85 -6.01
N ASP A 160 -23.23 7.76 -5.73
CA ASP A 160 -22.94 6.86 -4.62
C ASP A 160 -21.57 6.17 -4.79
N LEU A 161 -21.26 5.73 -6.01
CA LEU A 161 -19.92 5.23 -6.37
C LEU A 161 -18.81 6.29 -6.19
N ARG A 162 -19.08 7.56 -6.49
CA ARG A 162 -18.10 8.67 -6.38
C ARG A 162 -17.81 9.08 -4.94
N LEU A 163 -18.84 9.13 -4.09
CA LEU A 163 -18.72 9.59 -2.70
C LEU A 163 -18.13 8.51 -1.77
N GLY A 164 -18.08 7.25 -2.24
CA GLY A 164 -17.34 6.19 -1.59
C GLY A 164 -17.81 5.81 -0.18
N HIS A 165 -19.00 6.21 0.29
CA HIS A 165 -19.38 5.97 1.67
C HIS A 165 -20.89 6.01 2.01
N LYS A 166 -21.28 5.04 2.85
CA LYS A 166 -22.27 5.15 3.96
C LYS A 166 -23.76 5.30 3.59
N ALA A 167 -24.34 4.23 3.05
CA ALA A 167 -25.71 3.85 3.38
C ALA A 167 -25.70 2.68 4.40
N PRO A 168 -26.68 2.55 5.32
CA PRO A 168 -26.52 1.76 6.56
C PRO A 168 -26.54 0.23 6.42
N LEU A 169 -26.48 -0.35 5.22
CA LEU A 169 -26.94 -1.72 5.01
C LEU A 169 -25.93 -2.73 4.43
N CYS A 170 -24.67 -2.38 4.14
CA CYS A 170 -23.72 -3.44 3.78
C CYS A 170 -22.24 -3.07 4.00
N SER A 171 -21.56 -3.88 4.79
CA SER A 171 -20.13 -3.80 5.14
C SER A 171 -19.23 -4.44 4.07
N ARG A 172 -19.44 -4.13 2.78
CA ARG A 172 -18.63 -4.65 1.68
C ARG A 172 -18.44 -3.56 0.63
N ALA A 173 -17.20 -3.39 0.17
CA ALA A 173 -16.89 -2.41 -0.88
C ALA A 173 -17.72 -2.75 -2.12
N LEU A 174 -18.67 -1.86 -2.48
CA LEU A 174 -19.51 -2.01 -3.67
C LEU A 174 -18.62 -1.95 -4.91
N GLY A 175 -18.48 -3.07 -5.59
CA GLY A 175 -17.82 -3.14 -6.88
C GLY A 175 -18.76 -2.70 -8.01
N VAL A 176 -18.19 -2.44 -9.19
CA VAL A 176 -18.94 -2.30 -10.45
C VAL A 176 -20.05 -3.36 -10.63
N PRO A 177 -19.85 -4.67 -10.35
CA PRO A 177 -20.91 -5.66 -10.49
C PRO A 177 -22.10 -5.46 -9.52
N ASP A 178 -21.87 -4.93 -8.32
CA ASP A 178 -22.93 -4.72 -7.33
C ASP A 178 -23.85 -3.56 -7.75
N VAL A 179 -23.28 -2.50 -8.32
CA VAL A 179 -24.01 -1.35 -8.86
C VAL A 179 -24.81 -1.72 -10.10
N VAL A 180 -24.25 -2.58 -10.95
CA VAL A 180 -24.94 -3.11 -12.13
C VAL A 180 -26.14 -3.98 -11.72
N ALA A 181 -25.99 -4.82 -10.68
CA ALA A 181 -27.09 -5.63 -10.16
C ALA A 181 -28.23 -4.77 -9.58
N LEU A 182 -27.90 -3.78 -8.74
CA LEU A 182 -28.86 -2.81 -8.20
C LEU A 182 -29.60 -2.05 -9.32
N PHE A 183 -28.88 -1.63 -10.35
CA PHE A 183 -29.50 -0.96 -11.50
C PHE A 183 -30.46 -1.88 -12.24
N HIS A 184 -30.15 -3.17 -12.39
CA HIS A 184 -31.06 -4.13 -13.01
C HIS A 184 -32.34 -4.33 -12.19
N ASP A 185 -32.23 -4.51 -10.88
CA ASP A 185 -33.36 -4.74 -9.97
C ASP A 185 -34.34 -3.55 -9.96
N GLU A 186 -33.80 -2.33 -9.85
CA GLU A 186 -34.61 -1.11 -9.86
C GLU A 186 -35.16 -0.77 -11.25
N LYS A 187 -34.38 -1.03 -12.32
CA LYS A 187 -34.84 -0.90 -13.71
C LYS A 187 -36.06 -1.77 -13.96
N ASP A 188 -36.06 -3.03 -13.54
CA ASP A 188 -37.18 -3.94 -13.79
C ASP A 188 -38.47 -3.44 -13.11
N SER A 189 -38.35 -2.88 -11.91
CA SER A 189 -39.45 -2.23 -11.19
C SER A 189 -39.97 -0.97 -11.90
N LEU A 190 -39.09 -0.21 -12.56
CA LEU A 190 -39.46 0.98 -13.35
C LEU A 190 -40.13 0.59 -14.67
N VAL A 191 -39.55 -0.37 -15.39
CA VAL A 191 -40.06 -0.92 -16.66
C VAL A 191 -41.49 -1.44 -16.49
N GLN A 192 -41.80 -2.18 -15.42
CA GLN A 192 -43.15 -2.67 -15.15
C GLN A 192 -44.23 -1.57 -15.02
N LYS A 193 -43.86 -0.32 -14.67
CA LYS A 193 -44.81 0.80 -14.56
C LYS A 193 -45.20 1.40 -15.92
N TYR A 194 -44.35 1.24 -16.93
CA TYR A 194 -44.52 1.90 -18.24
C TYR A 194 -44.81 0.90 -19.37
N PHE A 195 -44.50 -0.38 -19.16
CA PHE A 195 -44.85 -1.41 -20.13
C PHE A 195 -46.33 -1.77 -20.02
N PRO A 196 -47.03 -1.96 -21.15
CA PRO A 196 -48.43 -2.37 -21.14
C PRO A 196 -48.53 -3.72 -20.41
N LYS A 197 -49.42 -3.80 -19.41
CA LYS A 197 -49.76 -5.08 -18.78
C LYS A 197 -50.22 -6.02 -19.88
N GLN A 198 -49.53 -7.15 -20.05
CA GLN A 198 -50.04 -8.22 -20.89
C GLN A 198 -51.36 -8.68 -20.26
N HIS A 199 -52.47 -8.39 -20.96
CA HIS A 199 -53.78 -8.99 -20.72
C HIS A 199 -53.90 -10.27 -21.54
#